data_AF-A0A7W1RW12-F1
#
_entry.id   AF-A0A7W1RW12-F1
#
_cell.length_a   1.000
_cell.length_b   1.000
_cell.length_c   1.000
_cell.angle_alpha   90.00
_cell.angle_beta   90.00
_cell.angle_gamma   90.00
#
_symmetry.space_group_name_H-M   'P 1'
#
loop_
_entity.id
_entity.type
_entity.pdbx_description
1 polymer ?
#
loop_
_entity_poly.entity_id
_entity_poly.type
_entity_poly.pdbx_seq_one_letter_code
_entity_poly.pdbx_strand_id
1 'polypeptide(L)' 'MEAVAATLEQPKAWRVSRDGFVIALLHVRETAGSVVVTAEAGPNESSSPYRFDSLAAADAFMDDLMTSFAYLGCDIAQS' A
#
# COMPACT_ATOMS: atom_id res chain seq x y z
N MET A 1 -27.60 9.62 10.15
CA MET A 1 -26.17 9.36 10.42
C MET A 1 -25.47 9.47 9.09
N GLU A 2 -24.79 10.60 8.91
CA GLU A 2 -24.23 11.04 7.64
C GLU A 2 -23.00 10.20 7.26
N ALA A 3 -23.04 9.61 6.07
CA ALA A 3 -21.86 9.05 5.44
C ALA A 3 -20.97 10.24 5.05
N VAL A 4 -19.93 10.48 5.85
CA VAL A 4 -18.84 11.38 5.49
C VAL A 4 -18.22 10.89 4.17
N ALA A 5 -18.65 11.50 3.08
CA ALA A 5 -17.95 11.47 1.82
C ALA A 5 -16.62 12.21 2.03
N ALA A 6 -15.66 11.53 2.65
CA ALA A 6 -14.28 11.93 2.57
C ALA A 6 -13.95 11.99 1.08
N THR A 7 -13.63 13.17 0.58
CA THR A 7 -13.00 13.36 -0.73
C THR A 7 -11.82 12.40 -0.80
N LEU A 8 -12.02 11.25 -1.43
CA LEU A 8 -10.98 10.23 -1.56
C LEU A 8 -10.03 10.76 -2.64
N GLU A 9 -9.01 11.51 -2.22
CA GLU A 9 -7.73 11.46 -2.91
C GLU A 9 -7.47 9.99 -3.18
N GLN A 10 -7.44 9.60 -4.46
CA GLN A 10 -7.40 8.19 -4.84
C GLN A 10 -6.16 7.60 -4.17
N PRO A 11 -6.31 6.68 -3.20
CA PRO A 11 -5.16 6.13 -2.50
C PRO A 11 -4.30 5.44 -3.54
N LYS A 12 -3.03 5.81 -3.64
CA LYS A 12 -2.11 5.13 -4.54
C LYS A 12 -2.07 3.67 -4.10
N ALA A 13 -2.46 2.78 -5.00
CA ALA A 13 -2.53 1.37 -4.72
C ALA A 13 -1.56 0.62 -5.62
N TRP A 14 -0.86 -0.37 -5.06
CA TRP A 14 -0.01 -1.27 -5.80
C TRP A 14 -0.46 -2.70 -5.56
N ARG A 15 -0.61 -3.43 -6.66
CA ARG A 15 -0.94 -4.84 -6.66
C ARG A 15 0.32 -5.64 -6.93
N VAL A 16 0.69 -6.49 -5.98
CA VAL A 16 1.82 -7.39 -6.10
C VAL A 16 1.29 -8.78 -6.44
N SER A 17 1.69 -9.29 -7.59
CA SER A 17 1.29 -10.61 -8.09
C SER A 17 2.51 -11.49 -8.33
N ARG A 18 2.36 -12.79 -8.09
CA ARG A 18 3.41 -13.78 -8.37
C ARG A 18 2.76 -15.00 -9.02
N ASP A 19 3.33 -15.48 -10.12
CA ASP A 19 2.80 -16.62 -10.87
C ASP A 19 1.31 -16.46 -11.26
N GLY A 20 0.85 -15.21 -11.47
CA GLY A 20 -0.55 -14.88 -11.78
C GLY A 20 -1.49 -14.74 -10.57
N PHE A 21 -1.02 -14.97 -9.35
CA PHE A 21 -1.79 -14.83 -8.12
C PHE A 21 -1.43 -13.55 -7.38
N VAL A 22 -2.43 -12.83 -6.86
CA VAL A 22 -2.18 -11.66 -6.00
C VAL A 22 -1.73 -12.14 -4.64
N ILE A 23 -0.52 -11.74 -4.25
CA ILE A 23 0.05 -12.08 -2.95
C ILE A 23 -0.02 -10.91 -1.97
N ALA A 24 -0.06 -9.67 -2.46
CA ALA A 24 -0.23 -8.50 -1.64
C ALA A 24 -0.91 -7.33 -2.38
N LEU A 25 -1.67 -6.53 -1.63
CA LEU A 25 -2.15 -5.22 -2.06
C LEU A 25 -1.58 -4.16 -1.09
N LEU A 26 -0.93 -3.15 -1.65
CA LEU A 26 -0.37 -2.04 -0.89
C LEU A 26 -1.23 -0.81 -1.14
N HIS A 27 -1.64 -0.14 -0.07
CA HIS A 27 -2.41 1.10 -0.12
C HIS A 27 -1.68 2.19 0.63
N VAL A 28 -1.40 3.30 -0.03
CA VAL A 28 -0.85 4.50 0.62
C VAL A 28 -1.97 5.52 0.75
N ARG A 29 -2.22 5.94 1.98
CA ARG A 29 -3.21 6.95 2.32
C ARG A 29 -2.58 8.04 3.15
N GLU A 30 -2.74 9.27 2.69
CA GLU A 30 -2.41 10.45 3.48
C GLU A 30 -3.58 10.76 4.41
N THR A 31 -3.28 10.89 5.70
CA THR A 31 -4.22 11.35 6.73
C THR A 31 -3.65 12.64 7.33
N ALA A 32 -4.47 13.43 8.04
CA ALA A 32 -4.17 14.79 8.49
C ALA A 32 -2.80 14.95 9.22
N GLY A 33 -1.71 15.07 8.44
CA GLY A 33 -0.33 15.18 8.91
C GLY A 33 0.47 13.87 9.01
N SER A 34 -0.01 12.74 8.50
CA SER A 34 0.73 11.47 8.51
C SER A 34 0.43 10.62 7.29
N VAL A 35 1.38 9.77 6.89
CA VAL A 35 1.18 8.82 5.79
C VAL A 35 1.01 7.43 6.34
N VAL A 36 -0.05 6.74 5.92
CA VAL A 36 -0.37 5.38 6.34
C VAL A 36 -0.22 4.46 5.15
N VAL A 37 0.63 3.45 5.28
CA VAL A 37 0.81 2.39 4.30
C VAL A 37 0.18 1.12 4.87
N THR A 38 -0.81 0.58 4.18
CA THR A 38 -1.46 -0.68 4.53
C THR A 38 -1.02 -1.75 3.55
N ALA A 39 -0.66 -2.94 4.06
CA ALA A 39 -0.38 -4.11 3.25
C ALA A 39 -1.43 -5.20 3.55
N GLU A 40 -2.12 -5.68 2.52
CA GLU A 40 -3.11 -6.75 2.64
C GLU A 40 -2.54 -8.00 1.96
N ALA A 41 -2.24 -9.04 2.74
CA ALA A 41 -1.62 -10.26 2.27
C ALA A 41 -2.67 -11.38 2.12
N GLY A 42 -3.58 -11.24 1.16
CA GLY A 42 -4.65 -12.22 0.93
C GLY A 42 -5.87 -12.05 1.86
N PRO A 43 -6.92 -12.88 1.69
CA PRO A 43 -8.27 -12.58 2.19
C PRO A 43 -8.45 -12.65 3.72
N ASN A 44 -7.46 -13.11 4.47
CA ASN A 44 -7.55 -13.28 5.92
C ASN A 44 -6.38 -12.67 6.71
N GLU A 45 -5.39 -12.07 6.04
CA GLU A 45 -4.25 -11.44 6.71
C GLU A 45 -4.37 -9.92 6.58
N SER A 46 -5.02 -9.31 7.57
CA SER A 46 -4.94 -7.87 7.77
C SER A 46 -3.60 -7.56 8.42
N SER A 47 -2.63 -7.09 7.64
CA SER A 47 -1.37 -6.62 8.24
C SER A 47 -1.61 -5.30 8.95
N SER A 48 -0.92 -5.10 10.08
CA SER A 48 -0.99 -3.83 10.80
C SER A 48 -0.51 -2.68 9.91
N PRO A 49 -1.21 -1.53 9.88
CA PRO A 49 -0.84 -0.41 9.05
C PRO A 49 0.47 0.22 9.53
N TYR A 50 1.39 0.47 8.60
CA TYR A 50 2.63 1.20 8.84
C TYR A 50 2.33 2.70 8.78
N ARG A 51 2.74 3.44 9.82
CA ARG A 51 2.54 4.89 9.89
C ARG A 51 3.88 5.59 9.79
N PHE A 52 3.90 6.65 8.99
CA PHE A 52 5.08 7.45 8.72
C PHE A 52 4.77 8.93 8.98
N ASP A 53 5.75 9.64 9.55
CA ASP A 53 5.66 11.07 9.85
C ASP A 53 5.76 11.96 8.60
N SER A 54 6.21 11.40 7.46
CA SER A 54 6.34 12.14 6.21
C SER A 54 6.14 11.25 4.98
N LEU A 55 5.71 11.87 3.88
CA LEU A 55 5.57 11.20 2.58
C LEU A 55 6.92 10.66 2.09
N ALA A 56 8.02 11.39 2.29
CA ALA A 56 9.35 10.94 1.89
C ALA A 56 9.77 9.64 2.59
N ALA A 57 9.44 9.48 3.87
CA ALA A 57 9.74 8.23 4.60
C ALA A 57 8.87 7.06 4.11
N ALA A 58 7.59 7.32 3.82
CA ALA A 58 6.70 6.31 3.25
C ALA A 58 7.13 5.91 1.83
N ASP A 59 7.58 6.87 1.01
CA ASP A 59 8.04 6.63 -0.37
C ASP A 59 9.32 5.79 -0.38
N ALA A 60 10.30 6.10 0.48
CA ALA A 60 11.52 5.28 0.62
C ALA A 60 11.22 3.86 1.10
N PHE A 61 10.26 3.68 2.02
CA PHE A 61 9.80 2.35 2.43
C PHE A 61 9.14 1.60 1.27
N MET A 62 8.28 2.28 0.51
CA MET A 62 7.60 1.69 -0.65
C MET A 62 8.60 1.31 -1.76
N ASP A 63 9.63 2.11 -2.01
CA ASP A 63 10.68 1.83 -2.99
C ASP A 63 11.51 0.59 -2.62
N ASP A 64 11.95 0.49 -1.36
CA ASP A 64 12.65 -0.70 -0.84
C ASP A 64 11.77 -1.96 -0.90
N LEU A 65 10.49 -1.81 -0.54
CA LEU A 65 9.52 -2.90 -0.56
C LEU A 65 9.24 -3.38 -1.99
N MET A 66 9.03 -2.46 -2.93
CA MET A 66 8.85 -2.79 -4.35
C MET A 66 10.09 -3.43 -4.94
N THR A 67 11.28 -2.91 -4.60
CA THR A 67 12.55 -3.50 -5.02
C THR A 67 12.69 -4.93 -4.51
N SER A 68 12.33 -5.18 -3.25
CA SER A 68 12.33 -6.52 -2.66
C SER A 68 11.38 -7.47 -3.40
N PHE A 69 10.15 -7.02 -3.69
CA PHE A 69 9.19 -7.82 -4.45
C PHE A 69 9.66 -8.11 -5.89
N ALA A 70 10.22 -7.11 -6.58
CA ALA A 70 10.76 -7.26 -7.92
C ALA A 70 11.94 -8.26 -7.93
N TYR A 71 12.84 -8.18 -6.94
CA TYR A 71 13.94 -9.13 -6.79
C TYR A 71 13.47 -10.57 -6.55
N LEU A 72 12.33 -10.74 -5.87
CA LEU A 72 11.68 -12.04 -5.68
C LEU A 72 10.89 -12.54 -6.91
N GLY A 73 10.91 -11.80 -8.02
CA GLY A 73 10.20 -12.14 -9.25
C GLY A 73 8.69 -11.87 -9.20
N CYS A 74 8.26 -10.96 -8.33
CA CYS A 74 6.86 -10.52 -8.29
C CYS A 74 6.63 -9.42 -9.34
N ASP A 75 5.45 -9.45 -9.95
CA ASP A 75 4.93 -8.41 -10.82
C ASP A 75 4.21 -7.35 -9.97
N ILE A 76 4.48 -6.07 -10.24
CA ILE A 76 3.97 -4.94 -9.47
C ILE A 76 3.22 -4.01 -10.43
N ALA A 77 1.92 -3.86 -10.22
CA ALA A 77 1.07 -2.98 -11.02
C ALA A 77 0.47 -1.88 -10.14
N GLN A 78 0.57 -0.63 -10.59
CA GLN A 78 -0.09 0.49 -9.93
C GLN A 78 -1.55 0.62 -10.42
N SER A 79 -2.48 0.93 -9.51
CA SER A 79 -3.90 1.17 -9.78
C SER A 79 -4.35 2.55 -9.31
#